data_AF-A0A6B2TQR3-F1
#
_entry.id   AF-A0A6B2TQR3-F1
#
_cell.length_a   1.000
_cell.length_b   1.000
_cell.length_c   1.000
_cell.angle_alpha   90.00
_cell.angle_beta   90.00
_cell.angle_gamma   90.00
#
_symmetry.space_group_name_H-M   'P 1'
#
loop_
_entity.id
_entity.type
_entity.pdbx_description
1 polymer ?
#
loop_
_entity_poly.entity_id
_entity_poly.type
_entity_poly.pdbx_seq_one_letter_code
_entity_poly.pdbx_strand_id
1 'polypeptide(L)'
;GADLARYGAVIENAVPAALRGSLVLDSTRIALPTVDADVAGGASLSLVYASDAPGRGAYVAGRAPRARGQVVELAVSERTRDALRLRVGQRIDLRGGALTNVQAVGRLVGVYRAEGGDGGPRDHGERAHERLWSEKPLLSRPLPGPAGTAPDFGALIAPRAAEILQNQADAELTVEWNMRLDLRGDEAARFVGDSGARDFQRLMARYPIAAKEAFCDVETYGGKWCVLGTHPASELESDTELTGAFEEFRGRWREANVVMSFAPASLLGVGLAAVIVTSLLVVRRRLDGDRLRRARGASGTALALRRAVE
;
A
#
# COMPACT_ATOMS: atom_id res chain seq x y z
N GLY A 1 18.44 -13.79 -6.09
CA GLY A 1 18.79 -12.53 -5.38
C GLY A 1 18.96 -11.39 -6.36
N ALA A 2 20.05 -11.37 -7.13
CA ALA A 2 20.22 -10.43 -8.23
C ALA A 2 19.13 -10.61 -9.30
N ASP A 3 18.69 -11.84 -9.56
CA ASP A 3 17.61 -12.13 -10.50
C ASP A 3 16.30 -11.50 -10.03
N LEU A 4 15.90 -11.73 -8.78
CA LEU A 4 14.69 -11.10 -8.18
C LEU A 4 14.65 -9.58 -8.40
N ALA A 5 15.79 -8.89 -8.19
CA ALA A 5 15.89 -7.45 -8.40
C ALA A 5 15.82 -7.07 -9.89
N ARG A 6 16.47 -7.84 -10.76
CA ARG A 6 16.42 -7.65 -12.22
C ARG A 6 14.99 -7.79 -12.74
N TYR A 7 14.27 -8.84 -12.33
CA TYR A 7 12.89 -9.07 -12.75
C TYR A 7 11.93 -8.06 -12.11
N GLY A 8 12.19 -7.63 -10.88
CA GLY A 8 11.48 -6.49 -10.27
C GLY A 8 11.57 -5.24 -11.14
N ALA A 9 12.76 -4.94 -11.69
CA ALA A 9 12.95 -3.83 -12.62
C ALA A 9 12.24 -4.06 -13.98
N VAL A 10 12.16 -5.30 -14.48
CA VAL A 10 11.40 -5.61 -15.70
C VAL A 10 9.91 -5.32 -15.50
N ILE A 11 9.34 -5.76 -14.37
CA ILE A 11 7.94 -5.51 -14.00
C ILE A 11 7.69 -4.01 -13.85
N GLU A 12 8.59 -3.29 -13.16
CA GLU A 12 8.50 -1.84 -13.00
C GLU A 12 8.65 -1.08 -14.34
N ASN A 13 9.46 -1.57 -15.27
CA ASN A 13 9.60 -0.96 -16.59
C ASN A 13 8.39 -1.20 -17.52
N ALA A 14 7.58 -2.22 -17.24
CA ALA A 14 6.32 -2.46 -17.95
C ALA A 14 5.19 -1.51 -17.54
N VAL A 15 5.43 -0.66 -16.52
CA VAL A 15 4.48 0.35 -16.06
C VAL A 15 4.07 1.28 -17.21
N PRO A 16 2.76 1.56 -17.40
CA PRO A 16 2.29 2.46 -18.44
C PRO A 16 2.96 3.83 -18.33
N ALA A 17 3.27 4.47 -19.46
CA ALA A 17 3.99 5.74 -19.50
C ALA A 17 3.36 6.83 -18.59
N ALA A 18 2.04 6.82 -18.47
CA ALA A 18 1.31 7.70 -17.58
C ALA A 18 1.68 7.49 -16.10
N LEU A 19 1.89 6.26 -15.65
CA LEU A 19 2.14 5.90 -14.25
C LEU A 19 3.63 5.76 -13.90
N ARG A 20 4.54 6.04 -14.83
CA ARG A 20 5.99 5.94 -14.58
C ARG A 20 6.41 6.88 -13.46
N GLY A 21 7.11 6.36 -12.47
CA GLY A 21 7.53 7.09 -11.28
C GLY A 21 6.46 7.18 -10.18
N SER A 22 5.18 6.94 -10.50
CA SER A 22 4.09 6.87 -9.52
C SER A 22 3.81 5.42 -9.10
N LEU A 23 3.78 4.48 -10.05
CA LEU A 23 3.68 3.04 -9.76
C LEU A 23 5.09 2.47 -9.69
N VAL A 24 5.55 2.19 -8.47
CA VAL A 24 6.94 1.81 -8.18
C VAL A 24 7.00 0.45 -7.50
N LEU A 25 8.11 -0.25 -7.68
CA LEU A 25 8.35 -1.48 -6.93
C LEU A 25 8.56 -1.13 -5.45
N ASP A 26 7.74 -1.72 -4.59
CA ASP A 26 7.74 -1.43 -3.16
C ASP A 26 8.49 -2.51 -2.38
N SER A 27 8.15 -3.78 -2.63
CA SER A 27 8.84 -4.91 -2.01
C SER A 27 8.86 -6.15 -2.89
N THR A 28 9.81 -7.04 -2.64
CA THR A 28 9.88 -8.39 -3.20
C THR A 28 9.95 -9.40 -2.07
N ARG A 29 9.11 -10.42 -2.13
CA ARG A 29 8.98 -11.42 -1.07
C ARG A 29 8.95 -12.83 -1.61
N ILE A 30 9.44 -13.74 -0.78
CA ILE A 30 9.28 -15.18 -0.98
C ILE A 30 8.87 -15.72 0.39
N ALA A 31 7.62 -16.12 0.52
CA ALA A 31 7.14 -16.82 1.69
C ALA A 31 7.26 -18.33 1.42
N LEU A 32 8.04 -19.02 2.23
CA LEU A 32 8.14 -20.46 2.16
C LEU A 32 7.04 -21.09 3.02
N PRO A 33 6.52 -22.27 2.62
CA PRO A 33 5.71 -23.08 3.50
C PRO A 33 6.46 -23.37 4.81
N THR A 34 5.72 -23.67 5.87
CA THR A 34 6.31 -23.88 7.19
C THR A 34 7.22 -25.12 7.22
N VAL A 35 8.29 -25.02 7.99
CA VAL A 35 9.19 -26.14 8.32
C VAL A 35 9.16 -26.41 9.81
N ASP A 36 9.25 -27.67 10.22
CA ASP A 36 9.40 -27.97 11.65
C ASP A 36 10.83 -27.65 12.08
N ALA A 37 10.94 -27.03 13.24
CA ALA A 37 12.19 -26.64 13.84
C ALA A 37 12.42 -27.44 15.12
N ASP A 38 13.56 -28.12 15.20
CA ASP A 38 13.97 -28.81 16.42
C ASP A 38 14.55 -27.83 17.43
N VAL A 39 13.65 -27.27 18.24
CA VAL A 39 13.93 -26.35 19.34
C VAL A 39 13.21 -26.83 20.60
N ALA A 40 13.59 -26.31 21.76
CA ALA A 40 12.98 -26.73 23.03
C ALA A 40 11.46 -26.49 23.01
N GLY A 41 10.68 -27.58 22.94
CA GLY A 41 9.21 -27.54 22.85
C GLY A 41 8.62 -27.74 21.45
N GLY A 42 9.46 -27.85 20.41
CA GLY A 42 9.04 -27.93 19.01
C GLY A 42 8.46 -26.61 18.50
N ALA A 43 8.69 -26.29 17.23
CA ALA A 43 8.13 -25.10 16.62
C ALA A 43 7.90 -25.31 15.13
N SER A 44 6.87 -24.66 14.59
CA SER A 44 6.67 -24.52 13.15
C SER A 44 7.18 -23.13 12.75
N LEU A 45 8.14 -23.10 11.81
CA LEU A 45 8.78 -21.87 11.33
C LEU A 45 8.31 -21.54 9.91
N SER A 46 7.66 -20.39 9.76
CA SER A 46 7.46 -19.75 8.46
C SER A 46 8.70 -18.94 8.10
N LEU A 47 9.34 -19.29 6.99
CA LEU A 47 10.56 -18.64 6.51
C LEU A 47 10.21 -17.64 5.42
N VAL A 48 10.68 -16.40 5.58
CA VAL A 48 10.34 -15.31 4.65
C VAL A 48 11.61 -14.60 4.19
N TYR A 49 11.82 -14.54 2.89
CA TYR A 49 12.66 -13.51 2.30
C TYR A 49 11.82 -12.25 2.05
N ALA A 50 12.35 -11.10 2.44
CA ALA A 50 11.72 -9.80 2.27
C ALA A 50 12.79 -8.77 1.90
N SER A 51 12.65 -8.08 0.77
CA SER A 51 13.58 -7.01 0.37
C SER A 51 13.47 -5.77 1.25
N ASP A 52 12.30 -5.57 1.85
CA ASP A 52 11.94 -4.57 2.86
C ASP A 52 12.26 -5.02 4.30
N ALA A 53 13.08 -6.06 4.46
CA ALA A 53 13.55 -6.50 5.77
C ALA A 53 14.35 -5.39 6.49
N PRO A 54 14.32 -5.38 7.85
CA PRO A 54 14.97 -4.35 8.63
C PRO A 54 16.47 -4.18 8.32
N GLY A 55 16.91 -2.93 8.30
CA GLY A 55 18.32 -2.58 8.21
C GLY A 55 19.12 -2.96 9.47
N ARG A 56 20.44 -2.77 9.42
CA ARG A 56 21.37 -3.16 10.51
C ARG A 56 21.00 -2.59 11.88
N GLY A 57 20.47 -1.37 11.93
CA GLY A 57 20.12 -0.68 13.17
C GLY A 57 19.02 -1.35 13.99
N ALA A 58 18.15 -2.15 13.37
CA ALA A 58 17.08 -2.86 14.09
C ALA A 58 17.55 -4.16 14.74
N TYR A 59 18.75 -4.65 14.44
CA TYR A 59 19.28 -5.90 15.00
C TYR A 59 19.90 -5.63 16.38
N VAL A 60 19.20 -6.09 17.42
CA VAL A 60 19.64 -5.97 18.81
C VAL A 60 20.73 -6.97 19.17
N ALA A 61 20.84 -8.05 18.40
CA ALA A 61 21.92 -9.02 18.50
C ALA A 61 22.23 -9.61 17.13
N GLY A 62 23.53 -9.82 16.85
CA GLY A 62 23.95 -10.41 15.58
C GLY A 62 23.73 -9.48 14.38
N ARG A 63 23.20 -10.02 13.28
CA ARG A 63 23.01 -9.29 12.01
C ARG A 63 21.96 -9.93 11.11
N ALA A 64 21.57 -9.21 10.06
CA ALA A 64 20.75 -9.76 8.98
C ALA A 64 21.39 -11.00 8.32
N PRO A 65 20.58 -11.98 7.86
CA PRO A 65 21.05 -13.11 7.06
C PRO A 65 21.82 -12.64 5.82
N ARG A 66 22.97 -13.26 5.52
CA ARG A 66 23.75 -12.85 4.32
C ARG A 66 23.18 -13.46 3.06
N ALA A 67 23.14 -12.64 2.00
CA ALA A 67 22.71 -13.04 0.67
C ALA A 67 23.55 -14.16 0.03
N ARG A 68 24.78 -14.41 0.54
CA ARG A 68 25.71 -15.42 0.03
C ARG A 68 26.18 -16.34 1.15
N GLY A 69 26.34 -17.62 0.83
CA GLY A 69 26.82 -18.66 1.75
C GLY A 69 26.24 -20.03 1.42
N GLN A 70 26.67 -21.03 2.17
CA GLN A 70 26.19 -22.42 2.04
C GLN A 70 25.27 -22.84 3.20
N VAL A 71 25.05 -21.97 4.18
CA VAL A 71 24.24 -22.26 5.37
C VAL A 71 22.95 -21.46 5.30
N VAL A 72 21.84 -22.07 5.72
CA VAL A 72 20.57 -21.40 5.90
C VAL A 72 20.69 -20.48 7.12
N GLU A 73 20.86 -19.18 6.88
CA GLU A 73 20.91 -18.18 7.94
C GLU A 73 19.52 -17.64 8.25
N LEU A 74 19.19 -17.61 9.54
CA LEU A 74 17.90 -17.19 10.07
C LEU A 74 18.06 -15.93 10.91
N ALA A 75 17.07 -15.04 10.87
CA ALA A 75 16.90 -14.00 11.86
C ALA A 75 15.47 -13.96 12.38
N VAL A 76 15.29 -13.72 13.67
CA VAL A 76 13.97 -13.74 14.33
C VAL A 76 13.73 -12.47 15.13
N SER A 77 12.47 -12.18 15.47
CA SER A 77 12.17 -11.08 16.38
C SER A 77 12.60 -11.40 17.82
N GLU A 78 12.78 -10.35 18.64
CA GLU A 78 13.02 -10.49 20.08
C GLU A 78 11.99 -11.40 20.77
N ARG A 79 10.70 -11.27 20.40
CA ARG A 79 9.62 -12.10 20.95
C ARG A 79 9.78 -13.58 20.61
N THR A 80 10.13 -13.90 19.36
CA THR A 80 10.39 -15.28 18.93
C THR A 80 11.63 -15.85 19.63
N ARG A 81 12.70 -15.05 19.74
CA ARG A 81 13.91 -15.43 20.50
C ARG A 81 13.53 -15.83 21.93
N ASP A 82 12.76 -14.99 22.62
CA ASP A 82 12.43 -15.19 24.03
C ASP A 82 11.49 -16.39 24.24
N ALA A 83 10.49 -16.55 23.38
CA ALA A 83 9.55 -17.66 23.41
C ALA A 83 10.25 -19.02 23.21
N LEU A 84 11.17 -19.10 22.25
CA LEU A 84 11.89 -20.33 21.90
C LEU A 84 13.25 -20.45 22.60
N ARG A 85 13.59 -19.48 23.47
CA ARG A 85 14.87 -19.37 24.20
C ARG A 85 16.11 -19.49 23.29
N LEU A 86 16.03 -18.92 22.10
CA LEU A 86 17.07 -19.06 21.07
C LEU A 86 18.28 -18.17 21.36
N ARG A 87 19.45 -18.59 20.88
CA ARG A 87 20.70 -17.82 20.99
C ARG A 87 21.33 -17.61 19.62
N VAL A 88 21.90 -16.42 19.40
CA VAL A 88 22.68 -16.17 18.18
C VAL A 88 23.85 -17.16 18.11
N GLY A 89 24.04 -17.75 16.94
CA GLY A 89 24.99 -18.82 16.68
C GLY A 89 24.42 -20.23 16.82
N GLN A 90 23.24 -20.39 17.44
CA GLN A 90 22.57 -21.67 17.60
C GLN A 90 22.24 -22.31 16.24
N ARG A 91 22.45 -23.62 16.17
CA ARG A 91 22.01 -24.48 15.08
C ARG A 91 20.59 -24.97 15.38
N ILE A 92 19.74 -24.90 14.38
CA ILE A 92 18.34 -25.28 14.42
C ILE A 92 18.14 -26.27 13.29
N ASP A 93 17.79 -27.51 13.62
CA ASP A 93 17.49 -28.50 12.60
C ASP A 93 16.12 -28.18 12.00
N LEU A 94 16.11 -27.91 10.71
CA LEU A 94 14.93 -27.65 9.90
C LEU A 94 14.58 -28.93 9.17
N ARG A 95 13.41 -29.48 9.46
CA ARG A 95 12.95 -30.75 8.91
C ARG A 95 11.45 -30.76 8.76
N GLY A 96 10.94 -31.52 7.80
CA GLY A 96 9.49 -31.73 7.68
C GLY A 96 8.69 -30.43 7.55
N GLY A 97 7.49 -30.42 8.13
CA GLY A 97 6.47 -29.39 7.89
C GLY A 97 5.79 -29.54 6.53
N ALA A 98 5.36 -28.41 5.97
CA ALA A 98 4.73 -28.34 4.65
C ALA A 98 5.74 -28.42 3.50
N LEU A 99 7.01 -28.09 3.74
CA LEU A 99 8.10 -28.38 2.82
C LEU A 99 8.61 -29.81 3.06
N THR A 100 8.08 -30.75 2.27
CA THR A 100 8.51 -32.15 2.31
C THR A 100 9.99 -32.28 1.91
N ASN A 101 10.67 -33.34 2.37
CA ASN A 101 12.08 -33.65 2.04
C ASN A 101 13.13 -32.61 2.47
N VAL A 102 12.76 -31.56 3.22
CA VAL A 102 13.74 -30.64 3.80
C VAL A 102 14.50 -31.33 4.93
N GLN A 103 15.83 -31.28 4.83
CA GLN A 103 16.74 -31.61 5.92
C GLN A 103 17.91 -30.63 5.88
N ALA A 104 17.74 -29.50 6.55
CA ALA A 104 18.71 -28.41 6.55
C ALA A 104 19.06 -27.99 7.97
N VAL A 105 20.29 -27.50 8.16
CA VAL A 105 20.68 -26.88 9.42
C VAL A 105 20.59 -25.37 9.28
N GLY A 106 19.58 -24.79 9.91
CA GLY A 106 19.44 -23.36 10.10
C GLY A 106 20.44 -22.86 11.15
N ARG A 107 20.99 -21.66 10.94
CA ARG A 107 21.79 -20.96 11.95
C ARG A 107 21.15 -19.63 12.28
N LEU A 108 20.81 -19.43 13.55
CA LEU A 108 20.33 -18.13 14.01
C LEU A 108 21.49 -17.14 14.00
N VAL A 109 21.44 -16.11 13.16
CA VAL A 109 22.51 -15.11 13.02
C VAL A 109 22.11 -13.71 13.46
N GLY A 110 20.82 -13.46 13.67
CA GLY A 110 20.33 -12.15 14.05
C GLY A 110 19.05 -12.21 14.85
N VAL A 111 18.91 -11.27 15.77
CA VAL A 111 17.66 -10.97 16.46
C VAL A 111 17.33 -9.51 16.23
N TYR A 112 16.16 -9.24 15.66
CA TYR A 112 15.71 -7.88 15.35
C TYR A 112 14.57 -7.44 16.25
N ARG A 113 14.48 -6.13 16.44
CA ARG A 113 13.34 -5.49 17.06
C ARG A 113 12.28 -5.21 16.00
N ALA A 114 11.16 -5.93 16.09
CA ALA A 114 9.95 -5.56 15.38
C ALA A 114 9.25 -4.49 16.24
N GLU A 115 9.59 -3.22 16.02
CA GLU A 115 8.94 -2.12 16.73
C GLU A 115 7.43 -2.15 16.46
N GLY A 116 6.65 -2.09 17.53
CA GLY A 116 5.26 -1.63 17.49
C GLY A 116 5.14 -0.53 18.52
N GLY A 117 4.93 0.71 18.09
CA GLY A 117 4.71 1.83 19.00
C GLY A 117 4.93 3.22 18.39
N ASP A 118 3.86 4.02 18.41
CA ASP A 118 3.77 5.48 18.48
C ASP A 118 4.54 6.36 17.47
N GLY A 119 3.81 6.79 16.44
CA GLY A 119 3.44 8.20 16.26
C GLY A 119 4.52 9.27 16.07
N GLY A 120 5.79 8.92 15.85
CA GLY A 120 6.84 9.89 15.46
C GLY A 120 6.82 10.23 13.97
N PRO A 121 7.37 11.37 13.52
CA PRO A 121 7.56 11.64 12.10
C PRO A 121 8.59 10.66 11.53
N ARG A 122 8.12 9.75 10.68
CA ARG A 122 8.91 8.60 10.20
C ARG A 122 9.51 8.83 8.83
N ASP A 123 10.77 8.46 8.67
CA ASP A 123 11.47 8.42 7.38
C ASP A 123 10.88 7.31 6.48
N HIS A 124 11.11 7.37 5.16
CA HIS A 124 10.53 6.43 4.19
C HIS A 124 10.84 4.95 4.52
N GLY A 125 12.01 4.67 5.09
CA GLY A 125 12.43 3.31 5.47
C GLY A 125 11.68 2.73 6.67
N GLU A 126 11.20 3.56 7.61
CA GLU A 126 10.47 3.09 8.80
C GLU A 126 9.05 2.62 8.43
N ARG A 127 8.41 3.26 7.43
CA ARG A 127 7.07 2.87 6.95
C ARG A 127 7.06 1.51 6.25
N ALA A 128 8.16 1.15 5.59
CA ALA A 128 8.29 -0.14 4.92
C ALA A 128 8.28 -1.30 5.94
N HIS A 129 8.97 -1.14 7.07
CA HIS A 129 9.00 -2.15 8.12
C HIS A 129 7.63 -2.36 8.78
N GLU A 130 6.89 -1.28 9.07
CA GLU A 130 5.54 -1.39 9.65
C GLU A 130 4.60 -2.20 8.78
N ARG A 131 4.67 -2.00 7.46
CA ARG A 131 3.87 -2.76 6.48
C ARG A 131 4.27 -4.24 6.47
N LEU A 132 5.58 -4.54 6.46
CA LEU A 132 6.06 -5.91 6.55
C LEU A 132 5.47 -6.63 7.78
N TRP A 133 5.44 -5.96 8.93
CA TRP A 133 4.88 -6.53 10.16
C TRP A 133 3.37 -6.69 10.12
N SER A 134 2.62 -5.78 9.47
CA SER A 134 1.18 -5.93 9.31
C SER A 134 0.81 -7.06 8.37
N GLU A 135 1.56 -7.24 7.27
CA GLU A 135 1.28 -8.24 6.24
C GLU A 135 1.84 -9.62 6.60
N LYS A 136 2.95 -9.67 7.36
CA LYS A 136 3.56 -10.91 7.87
C LYS A 136 3.70 -10.85 9.41
N PRO A 137 2.59 -10.95 10.15
CA PRO A 137 2.59 -10.79 11.61
C PRO A 137 3.46 -11.81 12.36
N LEU A 138 3.65 -13.02 11.81
CA LEU A 138 4.55 -14.06 12.35
C LEU A 138 5.99 -13.59 12.53
N LEU A 139 6.44 -12.62 11.73
CA LEU A 139 7.78 -12.03 11.86
C LEU A 139 7.89 -11.15 13.11
N SER A 140 6.80 -10.50 13.53
CA SER A 140 6.81 -9.60 14.69
C SER A 140 6.43 -10.28 16.00
N ARG A 141 5.65 -11.38 15.95
CA ARG A 141 5.20 -12.11 17.14
C ARG A 141 4.85 -13.57 16.79
N PRO A 142 5.00 -14.50 17.75
CA PRO A 142 4.42 -15.83 17.64
C PRO A 142 2.91 -15.76 17.47
N LEU A 143 2.35 -16.65 16.66
CA LEU A 143 0.90 -16.86 16.56
C LEU A 143 0.52 -18.23 17.12
N PRO A 144 -0.67 -18.36 17.72
CA PRO A 144 -1.16 -19.66 18.14
C PRO A 144 -1.34 -20.56 16.91
N GLY A 145 -0.80 -21.78 16.97
CA GLY A 145 -1.09 -22.80 15.97
C GLY A 145 -2.53 -23.33 16.11
N PRO A 146 -3.01 -24.12 15.14
CA PRO A 146 -4.25 -24.90 15.27
C PRO A 146 -4.33 -25.67 16.60
N ALA A 147 -5.55 -25.92 17.08
CA ALA A 147 -5.74 -26.61 18.37
C ALA A 147 -4.97 -27.93 18.44
N GLY A 148 -4.12 -28.07 19.46
CA GLY A 148 -3.28 -29.26 19.67
C GLY A 148 -1.93 -29.24 18.92
N THR A 149 -1.58 -28.16 18.23
CA THR A 149 -0.29 -28.00 17.55
C THR A 149 0.62 -26.98 18.26
N ALA A 150 1.92 -27.05 17.97
CA ALA A 150 2.88 -26.06 18.45
C ALA A 150 2.59 -24.67 17.86
N PRO A 151 2.93 -23.58 18.56
CA PRO A 151 2.80 -22.23 18.00
C PRO A 151 3.63 -22.05 16.73
N ASP A 152 3.14 -21.17 15.86
CA ASP A 152 3.82 -20.77 14.63
C ASP A 152 4.68 -19.54 14.88
N PHE A 153 5.86 -19.54 14.27
CA PHE A 153 6.85 -18.48 14.39
C PHE A 153 7.37 -18.07 13.02
N GLY A 154 7.72 -16.80 12.87
CA GLY A 154 8.36 -16.29 11.65
C GLY A 154 9.86 -16.11 11.80
N ALA A 155 10.59 -16.39 10.72
CA ALA A 155 12.00 -16.04 10.58
C ALA A 155 12.30 -15.40 9.22
N LEU A 156 13.15 -14.38 9.23
CA LEU A 156 13.73 -13.79 8.03
C LEU A 156 14.87 -14.66 7.53
N ILE A 157 14.93 -14.83 6.21
CA ILE A 157 15.99 -15.55 5.50
C ILE A 157 16.54 -14.71 4.35
N ALA A 158 17.71 -15.12 3.86
CA ALA A 158 18.29 -14.56 2.64
C ALA A 158 17.80 -15.31 1.38
N PRO A 159 17.89 -14.71 0.17
CA PRO A 159 17.49 -15.39 -1.07
C PRO A 159 18.17 -16.75 -1.27
N ARG A 160 19.44 -16.88 -0.87
CA ARG A 160 20.18 -18.13 -1.00
C ARG A 160 19.62 -19.24 -0.11
N ALA A 161 19.09 -18.90 1.07
CA ALA A 161 18.44 -19.87 1.92
C ALA A 161 17.14 -20.38 1.28
N ALA A 162 16.36 -19.49 0.63
CA ALA A 162 15.18 -19.90 -0.13
C ALA A 162 15.55 -20.89 -1.25
N GLU A 163 16.60 -20.59 -2.01
CA GLU A 163 17.10 -21.47 -3.08
C GLU A 163 17.58 -22.83 -2.56
N ILE A 164 18.32 -22.86 -1.44
CA ILE A 164 18.77 -24.12 -0.81
C ILE A 164 17.57 -24.98 -0.42
N LEU A 165 16.56 -24.38 0.22
CA LEU A 165 15.38 -25.10 0.68
C LEU A 165 14.50 -25.54 -0.48
N GLN A 166 14.34 -24.70 -1.50
CA GLN A 166 13.62 -25.04 -2.74
C GLN A 166 14.21 -26.28 -3.40
N ASN A 167 15.53 -26.30 -3.60
CA ASN A 167 16.22 -27.39 -4.28
C ASN A 167 16.19 -28.70 -3.48
N GLN A 168 16.16 -28.65 -2.14
CA GLN A 168 16.03 -29.84 -1.31
C GLN A 168 14.60 -30.38 -1.29
N ALA A 169 13.61 -29.49 -1.23
CA ALA A 169 12.21 -29.85 -1.12
C ALA A 169 11.58 -30.26 -2.47
N ASP A 170 12.26 -29.95 -3.59
CA ASP A 170 11.67 -29.98 -4.94
C ASP A 170 10.34 -29.20 -4.98
N ALA A 171 10.31 -28.06 -4.30
CA ALA A 171 9.11 -27.25 -4.10
C ALA A 171 9.00 -26.14 -5.14
N GLU A 172 7.77 -25.87 -5.58
CA GLU A 172 7.45 -24.62 -6.26
C GLU A 172 7.31 -23.51 -5.22
N LEU A 173 8.01 -22.39 -5.45
CA LEU A 173 7.95 -21.23 -4.57
C LEU A 173 7.36 -20.04 -5.32
N THR A 174 6.43 -19.35 -4.67
CA THR A 174 5.86 -18.10 -5.19
C THR A 174 6.75 -16.93 -4.82
N VAL A 175 7.09 -16.12 -5.82
CA VAL A 175 7.73 -14.82 -5.63
C VAL A 175 6.65 -13.74 -5.77
N GLU A 176 6.52 -12.90 -4.75
CA GLU A 176 5.60 -11.75 -4.75
C GLU A 176 6.39 -10.47 -5.04
N TRP A 177 6.07 -9.76 -6.12
CA TRP A 177 6.53 -8.38 -6.36
C TRP A 177 5.38 -7.42 -6.07
N ASN A 178 5.47 -6.72 -4.95
CA ASN A 178 4.45 -5.78 -4.52
C ASN A 178 4.73 -4.41 -5.12
N MET A 179 3.77 -3.88 -5.87
CA MET A 179 3.83 -2.56 -6.47
C MET A 179 3.04 -1.56 -5.63
N ARG A 180 3.56 -0.36 -5.45
CA ARG A 180 2.87 0.74 -4.76
C ARG A 180 2.58 1.86 -5.75
N LEU A 181 1.34 2.34 -5.70
CA LEU A 181 0.94 3.56 -6.40
C LEU A 181 1.05 4.76 -5.45
N ASP A 182 1.90 5.71 -5.81
CA ASP A 182 2.11 6.99 -5.14
C ASP A 182 1.79 8.11 -6.13
N LEU A 183 0.57 8.64 -6.06
CA LEU A 183 0.13 9.74 -6.93
C LEU A 183 0.32 11.07 -6.22
N ARG A 184 1.18 11.92 -6.77
CA ARG A 184 1.34 13.30 -6.32
C ARG A 184 0.18 14.17 -6.81
N GLY A 185 -0.04 15.34 -6.20
CA GLY A 185 -1.28 16.12 -6.38
C GLY A 185 -1.65 16.46 -7.84
N ASP A 186 -0.66 16.81 -8.67
CA ASP A 186 -0.80 17.05 -10.10
C ASP A 186 -1.05 15.76 -10.89
N GLU A 187 -0.36 14.67 -10.55
CA GLU A 187 -0.56 13.33 -11.13
C GLU A 187 -1.92 12.73 -10.77
N ALA A 188 -2.42 13.00 -9.56
CA ALA A 188 -3.72 12.55 -9.08
C ALA A 188 -4.85 13.32 -9.78
N ALA A 189 -4.66 14.62 -10.02
CA ALA A 189 -5.67 15.49 -10.63
C ALA A 189 -6.14 14.99 -12.00
N ARG A 190 -5.27 14.36 -12.79
CA ARG A 190 -5.64 13.81 -14.11
C ARG A 190 -6.64 12.67 -14.06
N PHE A 191 -6.71 11.96 -12.92
CA PHE A 191 -7.61 10.83 -12.73
C PHE A 191 -8.93 11.24 -12.07
N VAL A 192 -9.11 12.53 -11.79
CA VAL A 192 -10.36 13.08 -11.26
C VAL A 192 -11.42 13.16 -12.38
N GLY A 193 -12.67 12.92 -12.00
CA GLY A 193 -13.80 12.92 -12.94
C GLY A 193 -14.01 11.58 -13.67
N ASP A 194 -15.05 11.50 -14.49
CA ASP A 194 -15.44 10.22 -15.12
C ASP A 194 -14.57 9.81 -16.31
N SER A 195 -13.95 10.78 -16.98
CA SER A 195 -12.95 10.51 -18.02
C SER A 195 -11.66 9.98 -17.40
N GLY A 196 -11.13 10.69 -16.39
CA GLY A 196 -9.89 10.31 -15.70
C GLY A 196 -9.96 8.94 -15.04
N ALA A 197 -11.10 8.58 -14.43
CA ALA A 197 -11.26 7.25 -13.85
C ALA A 197 -11.34 6.11 -14.87
N ARG A 198 -12.03 6.34 -16.00
CA ARG A 198 -12.06 5.36 -17.10
C ARG A 198 -10.66 5.17 -17.68
N ASP A 199 -9.87 6.22 -17.72
CA ASP A 199 -8.47 6.14 -18.14
C ASP A 199 -7.63 5.35 -17.12
N PHE A 200 -7.77 5.64 -15.83
CA PHE A 200 -7.10 4.88 -14.76
C PHE A 200 -7.44 3.39 -14.81
N GLN A 201 -8.72 3.02 -14.89
CA GLN A 201 -9.17 1.63 -15.00
C GLN A 201 -8.60 0.96 -16.26
N ARG A 202 -8.55 1.67 -17.39
CA ARG A 202 -7.96 1.15 -18.63
C ARG A 202 -6.46 0.90 -18.50
N LEU A 203 -5.73 1.81 -17.84
CA LEU A 203 -4.29 1.66 -17.59
C LEU A 203 -4.04 0.46 -16.67
N MET A 204 -4.79 0.34 -15.57
CA MET A 204 -4.66 -0.76 -14.62
C MET A 204 -5.05 -2.11 -15.20
N ALA A 205 -6.03 -2.18 -16.11
CA ALA A 205 -6.38 -3.43 -16.80
C ALA A 205 -5.30 -3.89 -17.80
N ARG A 206 -4.52 -2.96 -18.37
CA ARG A 206 -3.46 -3.28 -19.34
C ARG A 206 -2.13 -3.62 -18.70
N TYR A 207 -1.84 -3.05 -17.53
CA TYR A 207 -0.54 -3.22 -16.88
C TYR A 207 -0.20 -4.70 -16.59
N PRO A 208 -1.09 -5.53 -16.00
CA PRO A 208 -0.80 -6.95 -15.82
C PRO A 208 -0.42 -7.70 -17.08
N ILE A 209 -1.09 -7.41 -18.20
CA ILE A 209 -0.83 -8.03 -19.49
C ILE A 209 0.58 -7.64 -19.97
N ALA A 210 0.92 -6.36 -19.90
CA ALA A 210 2.23 -5.86 -20.29
C ALA A 210 3.36 -6.41 -19.39
N ALA A 211 3.13 -6.47 -18.08
CA ALA A 211 4.09 -7.02 -17.12
C ALA A 211 4.34 -8.53 -17.38
N LYS A 212 3.27 -9.27 -17.68
CA LYS A 212 3.33 -10.69 -18.03
C LYS A 212 4.05 -10.94 -19.35
N GLU A 213 3.78 -10.13 -20.38
CA GLU A 213 4.51 -10.17 -21.66
C GLU A 213 5.99 -9.80 -21.51
N ALA A 214 6.32 -8.86 -20.61
CA ALA A 214 7.70 -8.51 -20.32
C ALA A 214 8.41 -9.59 -19.48
N PHE A 215 7.68 -10.32 -18.65
CA PHE A 215 8.21 -11.36 -17.77
C PHE A 215 8.58 -12.64 -18.53
N CYS A 216 7.75 -13.09 -19.48
CA CYS A 216 7.99 -14.30 -20.25
C CYS A 216 8.54 -13.95 -21.63
N ASP A 217 9.75 -14.43 -21.95
CA ASP A 217 10.33 -14.23 -23.28
C ASP A 217 9.60 -15.10 -24.32
N VAL A 218 9.54 -14.61 -25.56
CA VAL A 218 8.87 -15.32 -26.66
C VAL A 218 9.95 -16.02 -27.49
N GLU A 219 10.07 -17.34 -27.38
CA GLU A 219 10.96 -18.07 -28.30
C GLU A 219 10.39 -18.13 -29.72
N THR A 220 11.28 -18.13 -30.71
CA THR A 220 11.00 -18.19 -32.16
C THR A 220 10.30 -19.49 -32.59
N TYR A 221 10.16 -20.48 -31.70
CA TYR A 221 9.56 -21.80 -31.97
C TYR A 221 8.36 -22.13 -31.05
N GLY A 222 7.48 -21.16 -30.81
CA GLY A 222 6.06 -21.44 -30.55
C GLY A 222 5.62 -21.73 -29.11
N GLY A 223 6.46 -21.44 -28.11
CA GLY A 223 6.08 -21.52 -26.69
C GLY A 223 6.58 -20.30 -25.89
N LYS A 224 5.77 -19.82 -24.92
CA LYS A 224 6.22 -18.85 -23.92
C LYS A 224 6.80 -19.62 -22.74
N TRP A 225 8.09 -19.48 -22.48
CA TRP A 225 8.73 -19.99 -21.28
C TRP A 225 9.06 -18.83 -20.36
N CYS A 226 8.63 -18.92 -19.11
CA CYS A 226 8.96 -17.93 -18.11
C CYS A 226 10.12 -18.50 -17.29
N VAL A 227 11.18 -17.71 -17.11
CA VAL A 227 12.34 -18.10 -16.32
C VAL A 227 12.67 -17.00 -15.34
N LEU A 228 13.11 -17.38 -14.15
CA LEU A 228 13.64 -16.48 -13.13
C LEU A 228 15.12 -16.84 -12.91
N GLY A 229 16.00 -16.20 -13.68
CA GLY A 229 17.42 -16.55 -13.70
C GLY A 229 17.59 -17.94 -14.31
N THR A 230 18.07 -18.91 -13.54
CA THR A 230 18.21 -20.31 -13.97
C THR A 230 17.00 -21.19 -13.59
N HIS A 231 15.99 -20.62 -12.95
CA HIS A 231 14.84 -21.39 -12.46
C HIS A 231 13.69 -21.31 -13.47
N PRO A 232 13.09 -22.44 -13.88
CA PRO A 232 11.83 -22.40 -14.61
C PRO A 232 10.77 -21.77 -13.71
N ALA A 233 9.93 -20.92 -14.29
CA ALA A 233 8.85 -20.26 -13.59
C ALA A 233 7.53 -20.54 -14.33
N SER A 234 6.46 -20.64 -13.56
CA SER A 234 5.10 -20.54 -14.07
C SER A 234 4.81 -19.12 -14.57
N GLU A 235 3.64 -18.93 -15.16
CA GLU A 235 3.22 -17.65 -15.70
C GLU A 235 3.04 -16.60 -14.58
N LEU A 236 3.29 -15.33 -14.90
CA LEU A 236 3.08 -14.25 -13.93
C LEU A 236 1.58 -14.04 -13.66
N GLU A 237 1.19 -14.23 -12.40
CA GLU A 237 -0.14 -13.86 -11.90
C GLU A 237 -0.12 -12.43 -11.33
N SER A 238 -1.28 -11.78 -11.35
CA SER A 238 -1.44 -10.43 -10.83
C SER A 238 -2.74 -10.30 -10.06
N ASP A 239 -2.67 -9.65 -8.90
CA ASP A 239 -3.85 -9.21 -8.15
C ASP A 239 -3.71 -7.72 -7.82
N THR A 240 -4.83 -7.02 -7.68
CA THR A 240 -4.82 -5.58 -7.34
C THR A 240 -6.08 -5.15 -6.59
N GLU A 241 -5.86 -4.52 -5.43
CA GLU A 241 -6.92 -3.85 -4.67
C GLU A 241 -7.15 -2.40 -5.13
N LEU A 242 -6.27 -1.86 -5.99
CA LEU A 242 -6.27 -0.44 -6.37
C LEU A 242 -7.57 0.00 -7.04
N THR A 243 -8.17 -0.86 -7.87
CA THR A 243 -9.43 -0.54 -8.54
C THR A 243 -10.56 -0.35 -7.54
N GLY A 244 -10.68 -1.26 -6.55
CA GLY A 244 -11.70 -1.16 -5.50
C GLY A 244 -11.47 0.03 -4.58
N ALA A 245 -10.23 0.25 -4.12
CA ALA A 245 -9.87 1.39 -3.29
C ALA A 245 -10.12 2.73 -4.01
N PHE A 246 -9.86 2.80 -5.31
CA PHE A 246 -10.10 3.99 -6.13
C PHE A 246 -11.59 4.26 -6.34
N GLU A 247 -12.41 3.22 -6.52
CA GLU A 247 -13.87 3.34 -6.60
C GLU A 247 -14.48 3.84 -5.29
N GLU A 248 -14.01 3.34 -4.15
CA GLU A 248 -14.44 3.81 -2.83
C GLU A 248 -14.06 5.28 -2.62
N PHE A 249 -12.81 5.65 -2.93
CA PHE A 249 -12.37 7.04 -2.85
C PHE A 249 -13.23 7.95 -3.73
N ARG A 250 -13.57 7.53 -4.95
CA ARG A 250 -14.48 8.27 -5.83
C ARG A 250 -15.86 8.45 -5.23
N GLY A 251 -16.41 7.41 -4.60
CA GLY A 251 -17.69 7.48 -3.88
C GLY A 251 -17.64 8.60 -2.82
N ARG A 252 -16.65 8.54 -1.92
CA ARG A 252 -16.46 9.55 -0.88
C ARG A 252 -16.20 10.95 -1.44
N TRP A 253 -15.45 11.07 -2.53
CA TRP A 253 -15.16 12.35 -3.19
C TRP A 253 -16.41 12.97 -3.84
N ARG A 254 -17.29 12.15 -4.44
CA ARG A 254 -18.57 12.65 -4.96
C ARG A 254 -19.47 13.12 -3.83
N GLU A 255 -19.57 12.37 -2.73
CA GLU A 255 -20.31 12.79 -1.54
C GLU A 255 -19.77 14.12 -0.99
N ALA A 256 -18.45 14.25 -0.84
CA ALA A 256 -17.82 15.48 -0.40
C ALA A 256 -18.08 16.66 -1.35
N ASN A 257 -18.03 16.44 -2.66
CA ASN A 257 -18.35 17.50 -3.64
C ASN A 257 -19.82 17.92 -3.60
N VAL A 258 -20.76 17.02 -3.33
CA VAL A 258 -22.16 17.40 -3.14
C VAL A 258 -22.30 18.33 -1.92
N VAL A 259 -21.61 18.04 -0.82
CA VAL A 259 -21.59 18.92 0.37
C VAL A 259 -20.87 20.25 0.07
N MET A 260 -19.72 20.21 -0.61
CA MET A 260 -18.95 21.40 -0.97
C MET A 260 -19.64 22.28 -2.00
N SER A 261 -20.55 21.75 -2.82
CA SER A 261 -21.38 22.52 -3.77
C SER A 261 -22.66 23.06 -3.12
N PHE A 262 -23.18 22.39 -2.09
CA PHE A 262 -24.28 22.91 -1.27
C PHE A 262 -23.89 24.18 -0.50
N ALA A 263 -22.67 24.26 0.02
CA ALA A 263 -22.18 25.43 0.77
C ALA A 263 -22.21 26.75 -0.05
N PRO A 264 -21.61 26.85 -1.25
CA PRO A 264 -21.66 28.05 -2.09
C PRO A 264 -23.07 28.28 -2.67
N ALA A 265 -23.82 27.23 -3.01
CA ALA A 265 -25.21 27.38 -3.47
C ALA A 265 -26.11 28.00 -2.38
N SER A 266 -25.94 27.59 -1.13
CA SER A 266 -26.64 28.16 0.02
C SER A 266 -26.20 29.60 0.30
N LEU A 267 -24.90 29.91 0.20
CA LEU A 267 -24.41 31.29 0.32
C LEU A 267 -24.96 32.20 -0.77
N LEU A 268 -25.03 31.72 -2.02
CA LEU A 268 -25.66 32.46 -3.12
C LEU A 268 -27.15 32.65 -2.87
N GLY A 269 -27.87 31.61 -2.42
CA GLY A 269 -29.28 31.70 -2.08
C GLY A 269 -29.58 32.73 -0.97
N VAL A 270 -28.80 32.70 0.12
CA VAL A 270 -28.91 33.64 1.24
C VAL A 270 -28.55 35.06 0.81
N GLY A 271 -27.46 35.23 0.03
CA GLY A 271 -27.06 36.52 -0.50
C GLY A 271 -28.13 37.14 -1.41
N LEU A 272 -28.73 36.34 -2.29
CA LEU A 272 -29.76 36.79 -3.21
C LEU A 272 -31.07 37.14 -2.47
N ALA A 273 -31.45 36.35 -1.46
CA ALA A 273 -32.57 36.67 -0.58
C ALA A 273 -32.34 37.97 0.21
N ALA A 274 -31.14 38.19 0.74
CA ALA A 274 -30.78 39.42 1.43
C ALA A 274 -30.93 40.65 0.53
N VAL A 275 -30.41 40.58 -0.72
CA VAL A 275 -30.53 41.65 -1.71
C VAL A 275 -31.99 42.00 -1.99
N ILE A 276 -32.85 40.99 -2.19
CA ILE A 276 -34.29 41.17 -2.45
C ILE A 276 -34.95 41.88 -1.26
N VAL A 277 -34.69 41.42 -0.03
CA VAL A 277 -35.27 42.01 1.19
C VAL A 277 -34.81 43.44 1.40
N THR A 278 -33.52 43.74 1.25
CA THR A 278 -33.02 45.13 1.32
C THR A 278 -33.64 46.02 0.25
N SER A 279 -33.81 45.52 -0.97
CA SER A 279 -34.44 46.27 -2.06
C SER A 279 -35.91 46.60 -1.73
N LEU A 280 -36.66 45.61 -1.25
CA LEU A 280 -38.06 45.80 -0.83
C LEU A 280 -38.17 46.76 0.36
N LEU A 281 -37.26 46.69 1.33
CA LEU A 281 -37.22 47.60 2.48
C LEU A 281 -36.90 49.04 2.06
N VAL A 282 -35.99 49.25 1.11
CA VAL A 282 -35.68 50.57 0.56
C VAL A 282 -36.89 51.16 -0.16
N VAL A 283 -37.57 50.35 -1.00
CA VAL A 283 -38.80 50.77 -1.68
C VAL A 283 -39.89 51.14 -0.65
N ARG A 284 -40.08 50.30 0.37
CA ARG A 284 -41.09 50.52 1.42
C ARG A 284 -40.80 51.78 2.25
N ARG A 285 -39.55 52.00 2.64
CA ARG A 285 -39.12 53.23 3.34
C ARG A 285 -39.33 54.50 2.52
N ARG A 286 -39.11 54.43 1.20
CA ARG A 286 -39.40 55.56 0.30
C ARG A 286 -40.91 55.84 0.23
N LEU A 287 -41.75 54.81 0.18
CA LEU A 287 -43.21 54.95 0.21
C LEU A 287 -43.72 55.54 1.55
N ASP A 288 -43.16 55.11 2.67
CA ASP A 288 -43.54 55.64 3.99
C ASP A 288 -43.06 57.10 4.18
N GLY A 289 -41.87 57.44 3.66
CA GLY A 289 -41.39 58.82 3.58
C GLY A 289 -42.29 59.71 2.73
N ASP A 290 -42.79 59.20 1.61
CA ASP A 290 -43.72 59.93 0.73
C ASP A 290 -45.12 60.08 1.36
N ARG A 291 -45.57 59.09 2.14
CA ARG A 291 -46.81 59.17 2.93
C ARG A 291 -46.72 60.20 4.05
N LEU A 292 -45.61 60.22 4.80
CA LEU A 292 -45.35 61.22 5.84
C LEU A 292 -45.23 62.64 5.28
N ARG A 293 -44.69 62.81 4.06
CA ARG A 293 -44.60 64.11 3.40
C ARG A 293 -45.94 64.61 2.85
N ARG A 294 -46.79 63.71 2.32
CA ARG A 294 -48.19 64.06 2.00
C ARG A 294 -48.99 64.44 3.24
N ALA A 295 -48.81 63.73 4.35
CA ALA A 295 -49.46 64.07 5.63
C ALA A 295 -49.02 65.43 6.19
N ARG A 296 -47.87 65.97 5.75
CA ARG A 296 -47.37 67.32 6.08
C ARG A 296 -47.66 68.36 5.00
N GLY A 297 -48.53 68.08 4.03
CA GLY A 297 -49.05 69.06 3.07
C GLY A 297 -48.23 69.26 1.79
N ALA A 298 -47.27 68.37 1.47
CA ALA A 298 -46.59 68.45 0.18
C ALA A 298 -47.52 68.04 -0.97
N SER A 299 -47.79 68.96 -1.92
CA SER A 299 -48.56 68.67 -3.13
C SER A 299 -47.79 67.70 -4.05
N GLY A 300 -48.51 66.82 -4.75
CA GLY A 300 -47.92 65.74 -5.56
C GLY A 300 -46.91 66.21 -6.63
N THR A 301 -47.02 67.47 -7.06
CA THR A 301 -46.13 68.11 -8.03
C THR A 301 -44.75 68.43 -7.45
N ALA A 302 -44.65 68.80 -6.16
CA ALA A 302 -43.36 69.07 -5.49
C ALA A 302 -42.52 67.78 -5.28
N LEU A 303 -43.19 66.62 -5.18
CA LEU A 303 -42.55 65.31 -5.06
C LEU A 303 -42.04 64.77 -6.40
N ALA A 304 -42.76 65.04 -7.50
CA ALA A 304 -42.35 64.66 -8.85
C ALA A 304 -41.12 65.48 -9.32
N LEU A 305 -41.11 66.79 -9.04
CA LEU A 305 -40.02 67.69 -9.44
C LEU A 305 -38.69 67.36 -8.75
N ARG A 306 -38.70 66.81 -7.54
CA ARG A 306 -37.48 66.46 -6.80
C ARG A 306 -36.85 65.13 -7.23
N ARG A 307 -37.66 64.18 -7.74
CA ARG A 307 -37.16 62.93 -8.33
C ARG A 307 -36.52 63.12 -9.70
N ALA A 308 -36.71 64.28 -10.33
CA ALA A 308 -36.10 64.64 -11.61
C ALA A 308 -34.73 65.36 -11.45
N VAL A 309 -34.29 65.60 -10.20
CA VAL A 309 -33.05 66.32 -9.87
C VAL A 309 -32.03 65.45 -9.11
N GLU A 310 -32.41 64.22 -8.71
CA GLU A 310 -31.48 63.13 -8.30
C GLU A 310 -31.25 62.18 -9.48
#